data_AF-A0A839PYL1-F1
#
_entry.id   AF-A0A839PYL1-F1
#
_cell.length_a   1.000
_cell.length_b   1.000
_cell.length_c   1.000
_cell.angle_alpha   90.00
_cell.angle_beta   90.00
_cell.angle_gamma   90.00
#
_symmetry.space_group_name_H-M   'P 1'
#
loop_
_entity.id
_entity.type
_entity.pdbx_description
1 polymer ?
#
loop_
_entity_poly.entity_id
_entity_poly.type
_entity_poly.pdbx_seq_one_letter_code
_entity_poly.pdbx_strand_id
1 'polypeptide(L)'
;MRRFGEFLFVRHRHNWLLLLRFALVGASGVLVNLLTLVLVKRLGPPTEDPLFGLPLTEFNVRWYHVYSTVAFVVANLWNFQLNRTYTFRSARHAGWWREYGPFFAVGLAGQFVGLLLLTALMHRGSPLSLPTGILDGSTGLRTRLYWAQLIVIAVVTPVSFVLNKVWTFAAVRAHHPDLADPSHTDEVLAEAGVPAHDPAPTSAAPAPVRRNRAR
;
A
#
# COMPACT_ATOMS: atom_id res chain seq x y z
N MET A 1 15.70 -29.34 21.25
CA MET A 1 14.75 -28.53 20.45
C MET A 1 14.63 -27.09 21.00
N ARG A 2 15.72 -26.32 21.11
CA ARG A 2 15.70 -24.91 21.57
C ARG A 2 16.59 -23.95 20.74
N ARG A 3 17.18 -24.42 19.63
CA ARG A 3 18.16 -23.64 18.84
C ARG A 3 17.66 -23.16 17.46
N PHE A 4 16.45 -23.53 17.04
CA PHE A 4 15.89 -23.09 15.75
C PHE A 4 15.19 -21.72 15.82
N GLY A 5 14.70 -21.31 17.00
CA GLY A 5 14.04 -20.01 17.17
C GLY A 5 15.00 -18.83 17.07
N GLU A 6 16.24 -18.96 17.58
CA GLU A 6 17.19 -17.84 17.61
C GLU A 6 17.81 -17.52 16.24
N PHE A 7 17.93 -18.51 15.35
CA PHE A 7 18.57 -18.29 14.03
C PHE A 7 17.68 -17.48 13.06
N LEU A 8 16.36 -17.61 13.16
CA LEU A 8 15.41 -16.78 12.40
C LEU A 8 15.21 -15.39 13.05
N PHE A 9 15.36 -15.29 14.37
CA PHE A 9 15.09 -14.07 15.12
C PHE A 9 16.21 -13.03 15.11
N VAL A 10 17.42 -13.35 14.64
CA VAL A 10 18.55 -12.39 14.64
C VAL A 10 18.77 -11.77 13.25
N ARG A 11 18.48 -12.49 12.15
CA ARG A 11 18.75 -12.02 10.78
C ARG A 11 17.67 -11.11 10.18
N HIS A 12 16.48 -11.02 10.78
CA HIS A 12 15.35 -10.21 10.28
C HIS A 12 14.75 -9.21 11.27
N ARG A 13 15.36 -8.95 12.43
CA ARG A 13 14.86 -7.92 13.37
C ARG A 13 14.63 -6.56 12.71
N HIS A 14 15.50 -6.21 11.76
CA HIS A 14 15.37 -4.98 11.00
C HIS A 14 14.09 -4.93 10.13
N ASN A 15 13.74 -6.04 9.47
CA ASN A 15 12.53 -6.14 8.65
C ASN A 15 11.25 -6.08 9.50
N TRP A 16 11.26 -6.69 10.68
CA TRP A 16 10.15 -6.60 11.63
C TRP A 16 9.98 -5.19 12.19
N LEU A 17 11.08 -4.48 12.52
CA LEU A 17 11.03 -3.09 12.98
C LEU A 17 10.53 -2.15 11.88
N LEU A 18 10.90 -2.38 10.62
CA LEU A 18 10.39 -1.64 9.46
C LEU A 18 8.88 -1.86 9.27
N LEU A 19 8.42 -3.11 9.36
CA LEU A 19 7.00 -3.45 9.27
C LEU A 19 6.17 -2.83 10.40
N LEU A 20 6.71 -2.83 11.63
CA LEU A 20 6.04 -2.25 12.79
C LEU A 20 5.97 -0.71 12.69
N ARG A 21 7.02 -0.06 12.18
CA ARG A 21 7.00 1.39 11.86
C ARG A 21 6.01 1.73 10.76
N PHE A 22 5.97 0.92 9.70
CA PHE A 22 5.00 1.10 8.61
C PHE A 22 3.56 0.94 9.12
N ALA A 23 3.31 -0.07 9.97
CA ALA A 23 2.01 -0.28 10.61
C ALA A 23 1.64 0.88 11.55
N LEU A 24 2.58 1.41 12.34
CA LEU A 24 2.36 2.57 13.22
C LEU A 24 2.01 3.84 12.44
N VAL A 25 2.76 4.13 11.37
CA VAL A 25 2.48 5.28 10.50
C VAL A 25 1.12 5.11 9.82
N GLY A 26 0.84 3.93 9.28
CA GLY A 26 -0.47 3.60 8.71
C GLY A 26 -1.61 3.76 9.71
N ALA A 27 -1.45 3.25 10.94
CA ALA A 27 -2.42 3.38 12.01
C ALA A 27 -2.69 4.85 12.38
N SER A 28 -1.66 5.71 12.37
CA SER A 28 -1.85 7.15 12.59
C SER A 28 -2.74 7.78 11.52
N GLY A 29 -2.59 7.37 10.26
CA GLY A 29 -3.46 7.79 9.16
C GLY A 29 -4.91 7.36 9.37
N VAL A 30 -5.13 6.13 9.86
CA VAL A 30 -6.49 5.65 10.20
C VAL A 30 -7.11 6.51 11.30
N LEU A 31 -6.35 6.82 12.35
CA LEU A 31 -6.83 7.67 13.44
C LEU A 31 -7.18 9.08 12.96
N VAL A 32 -6.32 9.71 12.15
CA VAL A 32 -6.58 11.02 11.56
C VAL A 32 -7.81 10.99 10.65
N ASN A 33 -7.98 9.92 9.87
CA ASN A 33 -9.15 9.73 9.02
C ASN A 33 -10.44 9.71 9.86
N LEU A 34 -10.49 8.82 10.87
CA LEU A 34 -11.67 8.68 11.73
C LEU A 34 -11.96 9.96 12.52
N LEU A 35 -10.93 10.62 13.05
CA LEU A 35 -11.10 11.88 13.77
C LEU A 35 -11.68 12.95 12.85
N THR A 36 -11.14 13.09 11.64
CA THR A 36 -11.67 14.03 10.65
C THR A 36 -13.10 13.70 10.31
N LEU A 37 -13.43 12.43 10.08
CA LEU A 37 -14.79 11.96 9.81
C LEU A 37 -15.77 12.33 10.93
N VAL A 38 -15.37 12.13 12.19
CA VAL A 38 -16.18 12.50 13.36
C VAL A 38 -16.43 14.00 13.40
N LEU A 39 -15.39 14.81 13.15
CA LEU A 39 -15.50 16.27 13.16
C LEU A 39 -16.41 16.77 12.04
N VAL A 40 -16.20 16.35 10.79
CA VAL A 40 -17.02 16.81 9.66
C VAL A 40 -18.46 16.30 9.75
N LYS A 41 -18.70 15.09 10.28
CA LYS A 41 -20.06 14.61 10.55
C LYS A 41 -20.75 15.45 11.63
N ARG A 42 -20.02 15.87 12.67
CA ARG A 42 -20.59 16.63 13.80
C ARG A 42 -20.91 18.07 13.41
N LEU A 43 -20.13 18.64 12.50
CA LEU A 43 -20.29 20.03 12.04
C LEU A 43 -21.16 20.15 10.78
N GLY A 44 -21.29 19.07 10.01
CA GLY A 44 -22.00 19.07 8.74
C GLY A 44 -23.47 18.61 8.83
N PRO A 45 -24.19 18.68 7.69
CA PRO A 45 -25.57 18.19 7.56
C PRO A 45 -25.76 16.68 7.87
N PRO A 46 -27.01 16.21 7.97
CA PRO A 46 -27.31 14.79 8.14
C PRO A 46 -26.64 13.93 7.07
N THR A 47 -26.01 12.84 7.51
CA THR A 47 -25.13 12.01 6.66
C THR A 47 -25.83 11.40 5.45
N GLU A 48 -27.13 11.11 5.58
CA GLU A 48 -27.92 10.45 4.54
C GLU A 48 -28.56 11.44 3.57
N ASP A 49 -28.51 12.75 3.83
CA ASP A 49 -29.16 13.71 2.94
C ASP A 49 -28.49 13.71 1.55
N PRO A 50 -29.29 13.71 0.47
CA PRO A 50 -28.75 13.75 -0.89
C PRO A 50 -28.15 15.13 -1.20
N LEU A 51 -27.01 15.11 -1.87
CA LEU A 51 -26.33 16.28 -2.42
C LEU A 51 -26.77 16.50 -3.87
N PHE A 52 -26.59 15.47 -4.70
CA PHE A 52 -27.04 15.42 -6.08
C PHE A 52 -27.19 13.97 -6.54
N GLY A 53 -28.13 13.72 -7.45
CA GLY A 53 -28.32 12.43 -8.09
C GLY A 53 -27.25 12.16 -9.14
N LEU A 54 -26.83 10.90 -9.28
CA LEU A 54 -26.00 10.49 -10.41
C LEU A 54 -26.90 10.30 -11.63
N PRO A 55 -26.60 10.96 -12.76
CA PRO A 55 -27.39 10.78 -13.98
C PRO A 55 -27.35 9.31 -14.40
N LEU A 56 -28.48 8.79 -14.88
CA LEU A 56 -28.66 7.40 -15.35
C LEU A 56 -28.64 6.31 -14.27
N THR A 57 -28.70 6.67 -12.98
CA THR A 57 -28.77 5.67 -11.89
C THR A 57 -29.73 6.11 -10.77
N GLU A 58 -30.16 5.17 -9.93
CA GLU A 58 -30.92 5.48 -8.70
C GLU A 58 -30.03 5.95 -7.53
N PHE A 59 -28.71 6.00 -7.75
CA PHE A 59 -27.75 6.36 -6.72
C PHE A 59 -27.65 7.88 -6.58
N ASN A 60 -27.62 8.32 -5.33
CA ASN A 60 -27.45 9.72 -4.97
C ASN A 60 -26.12 9.88 -4.23
N VAL A 61 -25.32 10.87 -4.64
CA VAL A 61 -24.19 11.32 -3.85
C VAL A 61 -24.77 11.99 -2.62
N ARG A 62 -24.56 11.38 -1.47
CA ARG A 62 -25.02 11.84 -0.14
C ARG A 62 -23.86 12.43 0.67
N TRP A 63 -24.18 13.18 1.72
CA TRP A 63 -23.18 13.83 2.58
C TRP A 63 -22.13 12.88 3.17
N TYR A 64 -22.45 11.61 3.44
CA TYR A 64 -21.45 10.66 3.92
C TYR A 64 -20.30 10.43 2.92
N HIS A 65 -20.52 10.57 1.61
CA HIS A 65 -19.46 10.48 0.60
C HIS A 65 -18.52 11.68 0.69
N VAL A 66 -19.08 12.87 0.91
CA VAL A 66 -18.31 14.10 1.11
C VAL A 66 -17.45 13.97 2.36
N TYR A 67 -18.03 13.51 3.46
CA TYR A 67 -17.31 13.31 4.73
C TYR A 67 -16.18 12.30 4.61
N SER A 68 -16.43 11.17 3.95
CA SER A 68 -15.41 10.16 3.68
C SER A 68 -14.28 10.72 2.82
N THR A 69 -14.61 11.53 1.81
CA THR A 69 -13.62 12.15 0.91
C THR A 69 -12.76 13.17 1.63
N VAL A 70 -13.34 14.04 2.46
CA VAL A 70 -12.57 15.00 3.28
C VAL A 70 -11.65 14.25 4.25
N ALA A 71 -12.17 13.23 4.94
CA ALA A 71 -11.38 12.40 5.84
C ALA A 71 -10.21 11.71 5.11
N PHE A 72 -10.44 11.21 3.89
CA PHE A 72 -9.40 10.65 3.04
C PHE A 72 -8.32 11.68 2.69
N VAL A 73 -8.69 12.87 2.21
CA VAL A 73 -7.72 13.90 1.81
C VAL A 73 -6.83 14.30 2.98
N VAL A 74 -7.43 14.54 4.15
CA VAL A 74 -6.68 14.91 5.37
C VAL A 74 -5.74 13.80 5.81
N ALA A 75 -6.21 12.54 5.84
CA ALA A 75 -5.39 11.40 6.20
C ALA A 75 -4.29 11.11 5.17
N ASN A 76 -4.57 11.28 3.87
CA ASN A 76 -3.60 11.11 2.80
C ASN A 76 -2.47 12.14 2.92
N LEU A 77 -2.81 13.41 3.14
CA LEU A 77 -1.82 14.46 3.38
C LEU A 77 -0.99 14.19 4.65
N TRP A 78 -1.64 13.77 5.74
CA TRP A 78 -0.95 13.37 6.97
C TRP A 78 0.05 12.24 6.73
N ASN A 79 -0.37 11.18 6.04
CA ASN A 79 0.48 10.05 5.68
C ASN A 79 1.66 10.47 4.80
N PHE A 80 1.42 11.34 3.82
CA PHE A 80 2.47 11.88 2.95
C PHE A 80 3.51 12.66 3.76
N GLN A 81 3.06 13.58 4.62
CA GLN A 81 3.95 14.40 5.43
C GLN A 81 4.77 13.58 6.43
N LEU A 82 4.18 12.57 7.05
CA LEU A 82 4.91 11.63 7.92
C LEU A 82 5.95 10.82 7.13
N ASN A 83 5.57 10.28 5.97
CA ASN A 83 6.50 9.53 5.13
C ASN A 83 7.68 10.39 4.65
N ARG A 84 7.42 11.65 4.29
CA ARG A 84 8.44 12.61 3.85
C ARG A 84 9.37 13.04 5.00
N THR A 85 8.83 13.34 6.17
CA THR A 85 9.58 13.97 7.28
C THR A 85 10.28 12.96 8.18
N TYR A 86 9.69 11.77 8.35
CA TYR A 86 10.18 10.77 9.29
C TYR A 86 10.85 9.58 8.59
N THR A 87 10.25 9.05 7.52
CA THR A 87 10.71 7.80 6.87
C THR A 87 11.83 8.04 5.85
N PHE A 88 11.80 9.12 5.08
CA PHE A 88 12.77 9.40 4.00
C PHE A 88 13.49 10.75 4.15
N ARG A 89 14.11 11.01 5.31
CA ARG A 89 14.90 12.24 5.58
C ARG A 89 16.02 12.55 4.57
N SER A 90 16.38 11.62 3.69
CA SER A 90 17.50 11.72 2.75
C SER A 90 17.14 12.19 1.33
N ALA A 91 15.87 12.30 0.94
CA ALA A 91 15.49 12.67 -0.43
C ALA A 91 15.29 14.19 -0.64
N ARG A 92 16.14 15.03 -0.02
CA ARG A 92 16.02 16.51 -0.03
C ARG A 92 16.16 17.18 -1.40
N HIS A 93 16.25 16.41 -2.49
CA HIS A 93 16.46 16.89 -3.86
C HIS A 93 15.19 16.88 -4.72
N ALA A 94 14.11 16.19 -4.32
CA ALA A 94 12.86 16.18 -5.06
C ALA A 94 11.81 17.17 -4.50
N GLY A 95 11.15 17.90 -5.40
CA GLY A 95 10.16 18.91 -5.05
C GLY A 95 8.87 18.30 -4.51
N TRP A 96 8.26 18.93 -3.50
CA TRP A 96 7.07 18.46 -2.77
C TRP A 96 5.91 18.03 -3.70
N TRP A 97 5.62 18.83 -4.71
CA TRP A 97 4.54 18.57 -5.67
C TRP A 97 4.80 17.36 -6.59
N ARG A 98 6.07 17.09 -6.93
CA ARG A 98 6.45 15.96 -7.80
C ARG A 98 6.27 14.62 -7.10
N GLU A 99 6.43 14.57 -5.78
CA GLU A 99 6.21 13.37 -4.98
C GLU A 99 4.73 13.22 -4.57
N TYR A 100 4.07 14.32 -4.21
CA TYR A 100 2.68 14.27 -3.75
C TYR A 100 1.70 13.87 -4.85
N GLY A 101 1.91 14.35 -6.08
CA GLY A 101 1.00 14.07 -7.22
C GLY A 101 0.75 12.57 -7.45
N PRO A 102 1.79 11.75 -7.71
CA PRO A 102 1.64 10.30 -7.87
C PRO A 102 1.05 9.61 -6.62
N PHE A 103 1.49 10.01 -5.43
CA PHE A 103 0.97 9.45 -4.17
C PHE A 103 -0.54 9.72 -3.99
N PHE A 104 -0.96 10.93 -4.32
CA PHE A 104 -2.36 11.33 -4.26
C PHE A 104 -3.19 10.66 -5.36
N ALA A 105 -2.68 10.52 -6.58
CA ALA A 105 -3.37 9.87 -7.69
C ALA A 105 -3.72 8.40 -7.39
N VAL A 106 -2.76 7.65 -6.83
CA VAL A 106 -3.01 6.31 -6.31
C VAL A 106 -4.05 6.34 -5.20
N GLY A 107 -3.92 7.28 -4.26
CA GLY A 107 -4.87 7.46 -3.18
C GLY A 107 -6.29 7.67 -3.69
N LEU A 108 -6.47 8.45 -4.76
CA LEU A 108 -7.77 8.70 -5.40
C LEU A 108 -8.37 7.43 -6.01
N ALA A 109 -7.56 6.57 -6.63
CA ALA A 109 -8.04 5.28 -7.13
C ALA A 109 -8.55 4.39 -5.97
N GLY A 110 -7.80 4.35 -4.87
CA GLY A 110 -8.23 3.68 -3.64
C GLY A 110 -9.51 4.30 -3.06
N GLN A 111 -9.60 5.63 -3.02
CA GLN A 111 -10.77 6.36 -2.52
C GLN A 111 -12.01 6.09 -3.37
N PHE A 112 -11.87 5.98 -4.70
CA PHE A 112 -12.98 5.63 -5.57
C PHE A 112 -13.56 4.25 -5.22
N VAL A 113 -12.70 3.23 -5.09
CA VAL A 113 -13.12 1.90 -4.63
C VAL A 113 -13.73 1.98 -3.23
N GLY A 114 -13.15 2.81 -2.36
CA GLY A 114 -13.65 3.05 -1.02
C GLY A 114 -15.05 3.64 -0.98
N LEU A 115 -15.37 4.58 -1.87
CA LEU A 115 -16.72 5.16 -1.98
C LEU A 115 -17.73 4.12 -2.47
N LEU A 116 -17.39 3.26 -3.44
CA LEU A 116 -18.28 2.18 -3.88
C LEU A 116 -18.59 1.21 -2.75
N LEU A 117 -17.56 0.81 -2.00
CA LEU A 117 -17.72 -0.07 -0.84
C LEU A 117 -18.50 0.63 0.29
N LEU A 118 -18.25 1.91 0.53
CA LEU A 118 -18.99 2.71 1.51
C LEU A 118 -20.48 2.76 1.16
N THR A 119 -20.81 2.98 -0.11
CA THR A 119 -22.20 2.96 -0.61
C THR A 119 -22.83 1.59 -0.39
N ALA A 120 -22.12 0.51 -0.70
CA ALA A 120 -22.62 -0.85 -0.47
C ALA A 120 -22.89 -1.12 1.03
N LEU A 121 -22.01 -0.66 1.93
CA LEU A 121 -22.17 -0.82 3.38
C LEU A 121 -23.30 0.05 3.96
N MET A 122 -23.57 1.21 3.37
CA MET A 122 -24.56 2.19 3.90
C MET A 122 -25.95 2.05 3.28
N HIS A 123 -26.07 1.56 2.05
CA HIS A 123 -27.34 1.45 1.34
C HIS A 123 -28.19 0.30 1.87
N ARG A 124 -29.41 0.58 2.34
CA ARG A 124 -30.27 -0.42 3.02
C ARG A 124 -30.69 -1.60 2.15
N GLY A 125 -30.74 -1.43 0.82
CA GLY A 125 -31.04 -2.52 -0.12
C GLY A 125 -29.84 -3.37 -0.53
N SER A 126 -28.63 -3.05 -0.03
CA SER A 126 -27.42 -3.80 -0.41
C SER A 126 -27.27 -5.06 0.45
N PRO A 127 -26.84 -6.19 -0.13
CA PRO A 127 -26.53 -7.41 0.63
C PRO A 127 -25.40 -7.23 1.64
N LEU A 128 -24.54 -6.22 1.45
CA LEU A 128 -23.42 -5.90 2.34
C LEU A 128 -23.79 -4.83 3.38
N SER A 129 -25.06 -4.42 3.46
CA SER A 129 -25.45 -3.31 4.32
C SER A 129 -25.21 -3.63 5.80
N LEU A 130 -24.67 -2.64 6.51
CA LEU A 130 -24.42 -2.78 7.94
C LEU A 130 -25.74 -2.76 8.74
N PRO A 131 -25.85 -3.59 9.80
CA PRO A 131 -27.11 -3.76 10.54
C PRO A 131 -27.53 -2.48 11.24
N THR A 132 -28.72 -1.99 10.92
CA THR A 132 -29.27 -0.74 11.48
C THR A 132 -29.83 -0.88 12.89
N GLY A 133 -30.09 -2.10 13.36
CA GLY A 133 -30.57 -2.33 14.74
C GLY A 133 -29.45 -2.16 15.79
N ILE A 134 -28.26 -2.68 15.52
CA ILE A 134 -27.11 -2.56 16.42
C ILE A 134 -26.42 -1.21 16.21
N LEU A 135 -26.23 -0.80 14.96
CA LEU A 135 -25.60 0.46 14.58
C LEU A 135 -26.66 1.53 14.28
N ASP A 136 -27.42 1.85 15.32
CA ASP A 136 -28.56 2.78 15.28
C ASP A 136 -28.18 4.26 15.36
N GLY A 137 -26.90 4.58 15.57
CA GLY A 137 -26.40 5.94 15.72
C GLY A 137 -26.65 6.59 17.09
N SER A 138 -27.15 5.83 18.08
CA SER A 138 -27.44 6.34 19.43
C SER A 138 -26.18 6.82 20.18
N THR A 139 -25.02 6.22 19.90
CA THR A 139 -23.73 6.63 20.45
C THR A 139 -22.67 6.69 19.35
N GLY A 140 -21.51 7.28 19.66
CA GLY A 140 -20.37 7.30 18.73
C GLY A 140 -19.98 5.89 18.27
N LEU A 141 -19.88 4.92 19.18
CA LEU A 141 -19.56 3.53 18.84
C LEU A 141 -20.72 2.79 18.16
N ARG A 142 -21.95 3.30 18.19
CA ARG A 142 -23.09 2.74 17.44
C ARG A 142 -23.35 3.51 16.14
N THR A 143 -22.46 4.43 15.76
CA THR A 143 -22.57 5.18 14.51
C THR A 143 -22.13 4.32 13.33
N ARG A 144 -23.10 3.92 12.50
CA ARG A 144 -22.91 3.08 11.31
C ARG A 144 -21.82 3.58 10.36
N LEU A 145 -21.78 4.89 10.11
CA LEU A 145 -20.81 5.51 9.21
C LEU A 145 -19.35 5.30 9.67
N TYR A 146 -19.09 5.29 10.98
CA TYR A 146 -17.72 5.12 11.50
C TYR A 146 -17.20 3.71 11.25
N TRP A 147 -18.06 2.70 11.44
CA TRP A 147 -17.74 1.31 11.14
C TRP A 147 -17.61 1.07 9.65
N ALA A 148 -18.51 1.65 8.85
CA ALA A 148 -18.42 1.56 7.40
C ALA A 148 -17.09 2.12 6.90
N GLN A 149 -16.69 3.31 7.38
CA GLN A 149 -15.41 3.91 7.05
C GLN A 149 -14.23 3.03 7.50
N LEU A 150 -14.28 2.47 8.71
CA LEU A 150 -13.20 1.61 9.20
C LEU A 150 -13.03 0.34 8.35
N ILE A 151 -14.13 -0.30 7.95
CA ILE A 151 -14.11 -1.46 7.03
C ILE A 151 -13.56 -1.05 5.68
N VAL A 152 -13.99 0.10 5.15
CA VAL A 152 -13.46 0.65 3.89
C VAL A 152 -11.94 0.81 3.97
N ILE A 153 -11.41 1.44 5.01
CA ILE A 153 -9.96 1.61 5.18
C ILE A 153 -9.27 0.24 5.26
N ALA A 154 -9.81 -0.70 6.04
CA ALA A 154 -9.24 -2.03 6.22
C ALA A 154 -9.15 -2.82 4.90
N VAL A 155 -10.09 -2.63 3.98
CA VAL A 155 -10.11 -3.30 2.66
C VAL A 155 -9.31 -2.52 1.61
N VAL A 156 -9.49 -1.20 1.54
CA VAL A 156 -8.86 -0.36 0.52
C VAL A 156 -7.35 -0.27 0.72
N THR A 157 -6.87 -0.25 1.97
CA THR A 157 -5.43 -0.16 2.25
C THR A 157 -4.62 -1.31 1.62
N PRO A 158 -4.95 -2.60 1.84
CA PRO A 158 -4.26 -3.70 1.18
C PRO A 158 -4.48 -3.72 -0.33
N VAL A 159 -5.68 -3.38 -0.82
CA VAL A 159 -5.95 -3.28 -2.27
C VAL A 159 -5.04 -2.22 -2.92
N SER A 160 -4.92 -1.05 -2.29
CA SER A 160 -4.06 0.04 -2.76
C SER A 160 -2.59 -0.37 -2.77
N PHE A 161 -2.14 -1.16 -1.79
CA PHE A 161 -0.79 -1.73 -1.78
C PHE A 161 -0.57 -2.69 -2.96
N VAL A 162 -1.54 -3.57 -3.26
CA VAL A 162 -1.46 -4.49 -4.40
C VAL A 162 -1.46 -3.73 -5.73
N LEU A 163 -2.35 -2.74 -5.89
CA LEU A 163 -2.41 -1.89 -7.09
C LEU A 163 -1.10 -1.14 -7.31
N ASN A 164 -0.55 -0.53 -6.25
CA ASN A 164 0.77 0.09 -6.29
C ASN A 164 1.86 -0.87 -6.71
N LYS A 165 1.87 -2.09 -6.16
CA LYS A 165 2.86 -3.10 -6.48
C LYS A 165 2.78 -3.52 -7.95
N VAL A 166 1.58 -3.81 -8.44
CA VAL A 166 1.36 -4.22 -9.85
C VAL A 166 1.71 -3.08 -10.81
N TRP A 167 1.25 -1.86 -10.53
CA TRP A 167 1.52 -0.70 -11.38
C TRP A 167 3.00 -0.31 -11.39
N THR A 168 3.66 -0.27 -10.23
CA THR A 168 5.09 0.08 -10.16
C THR A 168 5.94 -0.98 -10.85
N PHE A 169 5.65 -2.27 -10.69
CA PHE A 169 6.37 -3.32 -11.42
C PHE A 169 6.05 -3.36 -12.92
N ALA A 170 4.85 -2.94 -13.33
CA ALA A 170 4.53 -2.76 -14.75
C ALA A 170 5.29 -1.55 -15.33
N ALA A 171 5.34 -0.42 -14.62
CA ALA A 171 6.03 0.79 -15.05
C ALA A 171 7.56 0.61 -15.09
N VAL A 172 8.16 -0.11 -14.13
CA VAL A 172 9.59 -0.43 -14.14
C VAL A 172 9.95 -1.33 -15.31
N ARG A 173 9.12 -2.33 -15.63
CA ARG A 173 9.30 -3.16 -16.85
C ARG A 173 9.15 -2.38 -18.15
N ALA A 174 8.31 -1.35 -18.16
CA ALA A 174 8.13 -0.50 -19.34
C ALA A 174 9.30 0.47 -19.56
N HIS A 175 10.00 0.88 -18.51
CA HIS A 175 11.12 1.83 -18.59
C HIS A 175 12.52 1.20 -18.61
N HIS A 176 12.67 -0.06 -18.21
CA HIS A 176 13.93 -0.81 -18.29
C HIS A 176 13.68 -2.24 -18.83
N PRO A 177 13.52 -2.41 -20.15
CA PRO A 177 13.37 -3.74 -20.76
C PRO A 177 14.57 -4.66 -20.48
N ASP A 178 15.73 -4.08 -20.19
CA ASP A 178 17.02 -4.77 -20.00
C ASP A 178 17.11 -5.51 -18.65
N LEU A 179 16.30 -5.13 -17.65
CA LEU A 179 16.21 -5.80 -16.35
C LEU A 179 15.29 -7.03 -16.36
N ALA A 180 14.62 -7.30 -17.49
CA ALA A 180 13.81 -8.49 -17.68
C ALA A 180 14.60 -9.67 -18.29
N ASP A 181 15.83 -9.43 -18.77
CA ASP A 181 16.72 -10.45 -19.29
C ASP A 181 17.65 -10.98 -18.18
N PRO A 182 17.55 -12.26 -17.78
CA PRO A 182 18.40 -12.84 -16.75
C PRO A 182 19.90 -12.71 -17.05
N SER A 183 20.29 -12.58 -18.31
CA SER A 183 21.70 -12.55 -18.75
C SER A 183 22.46 -11.28 -18.36
N HIS A 184 21.78 -10.15 -18.16
CA HIS A 184 22.43 -8.90 -17.71
C HIS A 184 22.69 -8.84 -16.20
N THR A 185 22.04 -9.71 -15.41
CA THR A 185 22.32 -9.79 -13.96
C THR A 185 23.75 -10.26 -13.71
N ASP A 186 24.23 -11.20 -14.52
CA ASP A 186 25.58 -11.78 -14.39
C ASP A 186 26.66 -10.81 -14.88
N GLU A 187 26.40 -10.01 -15.92
CA GLU A 187 27.31 -8.98 -16.41
C GLU A 187 27.49 -7.84 -15.40
N VAL A 188 26.40 -7.36 -14.77
CA VAL A 188 26.47 -6.28 -13.76
C VAL A 188 27.16 -6.75 -12.48
N LEU A 189 27.00 -8.03 -12.10
CA LEU A 189 27.73 -8.63 -10.97
C LEU A 189 29.22 -8.81 -11.27
N ALA A 190 29.56 -9.14 -12.53
CA ALA A 190 30.94 -9.23 -12.99
C ALA A 190 31.64 -7.85 -13.06
N GLU A 191 30.94 -6.81 -13.52
CA GLU A 191 31.45 -5.42 -13.56
C GLU A 191 31.60 -4.81 -12.16
N ALA A 192 30.71 -5.16 -11.23
CA ALA A 192 30.75 -4.69 -9.84
C ALA A 192 31.84 -5.40 -8.98
N GLY A 193 32.63 -6.30 -9.56
CA GLY A 193 33.73 -6.97 -8.88
C GLY A 193 33.30 -7.90 -7.75
N VAL A 194 32.03 -8.34 -7.73
CA VAL A 194 31.55 -9.33 -6.76
C VAL A 194 31.91 -10.70 -7.33
N PRO A 195 32.87 -11.44 -6.76
CA PRO A 195 33.27 -12.72 -7.31
C PRO A 195 32.07 -13.67 -7.33
N ALA A 196 31.79 -14.21 -8.51
CA ALA A 196 30.76 -15.22 -8.72
C ALA A 196 30.97 -16.34 -7.68
N HIS A 197 29.90 -16.70 -6.98
CA HIS A 197 29.94 -17.75 -5.97
C HIS A 197 30.39 -19.05 -6.64
N ASP A 198 31.52 -19.60 -6.22
CA ASP A 198 32.08 -20.87 -6.72
C ASP A 198 30.99 -21.97 -6.71
N PRO A 199 30.66 -22.57 -7.87
CA PRO A 199 29.89 -23.80 -7.86
C PRO A 199 30.79 -24.93 -7.34
N ALA A 200 30.21 -25.78 -6.50
CA ALA A 200 30.87 -26.92 -5.86
C ALA A 200 31.70 -27.78 -6.85
N PRO A 201 32.79 -28.43 -6.38
CA PRO A 201 33.77 -29.04 -7.26
C PRO A 201 33.17 -30.25 -7.99
N THR A 202 33.00 -30.10 -9.31
CA THR A 202 32.69 -31.24 -10.19
C THR A 202 33.99 -31.94 -10.57
N SER A 203 34.04 -33.22 -10.21
CA SER A 203 35.00 -34.27 -10.57
C SER A 203 35.89 -34.00 -11.80
N ALA A 204 37.20 -34.16 -11.58
CA ALA A 204 38.25 -34.11 -12.59
C ALA A 204 38.08 -35.11 -13.73
N ALA A 205 38.47 -34.70 -14.94
CA ALA A 205 38.84 -35.57 -16.07
C ALA A 205 40.33 -35.36 -16.40
N PRO A 206 41.12 -36.42 -16.67
CA PRO A 206 42.57 -36.29 -16.87
C PRO A 206 42.93 -35.81 -18.28
N ALA A 207 44.00 -35.02 -18.37
CA ALA A 207 44.53 -34.41 -19.59
C ALA A 207 45.22 -35.42 -20.54
N PRO A 208 45.22 -35.18 -21.87
CA PRO A 208 45.92 -36.03 -22.82
C PRO A 208 47.43 -35.75 -22.84
N VAL A 209 48.22 -36.82 -22.76
CA VAL A 209 49.70 -36.83 -22.83
C VAL A 209 50.19 -36.38 -24.21
N ARG A 210 51.01 -35.32 -24.25
CA ARG A 210 51.66 -34.82 -25.46
C ARG A 210 52.90 -35.68 -25.79
N ARG A 211 52.88 -36.41 -26.91
CA ARG A 211 54.06 -37.12 -27.46
C ARG A 211 55.05 -36.11 -28.06
N ASN A 212 56.28 -36.09 -27.55
CA ASN A 212 57.41 -35.39 -28.17
C ASN A 212 57.84 -36.10 -29.46
N ARG A 213 58.01 -35.34 -30.56
CA ARG A 213 58.88 -35.72 -31.68
C ARG A 213 60.11 -34.83 -31.64
N ALA A 214 61.25 -35.43 -31.29
CA ALA A 214 62.57 -34.84 -31.48
C ALA A 214 63.04 -35.06 -32.94
N ARG A 215 63.84 -34.11 -33.43
CA ARG A 215 64.71 -34.25 -34.60
C ARG A 215 65.84 -35.24 -34.31
#